data_AF-A0A3D2AA56-F1
#
_entry.id   AF-A0A3D2AA56-F1
#
_cell.length_a   1.000
_cell.length_b   1.000
_cell.length_c   1.000
_cell.angle_alpha   90.00
_cell.angle_beta   90.00
_cell.angle_gamma   90.00
#
_symmetry.space_group_name_H-M   'P 1'
#
loop_
_entity.id
_entity.type
_entity.pdbx_description
1 polymer ?
#
loop_
_entity_poly.entity_id
_entity_poly.type
_entity_poly.pdbx_seq_one_letter_code
_entity_poly.pdbx_strand_id
1 'polypeptide(L)'
;MKKTIIFLIIVLLTTGVSCKSSKTTKKQTKIQNFEDEYSDVDVETDTSSKTTSESKGSDPVTPNKAQGGDSKIDIPLVEDNRIIVACWGDSITEGMDMHSDSYPSKLKEMLGTNYNVLNAGDGGETSRTIAARQGGLKVYTSLPIIFGQNSKSTFISNEHQGIFVTKDNNPVTLTSLLGNAISVNKVKIGGKEYTLEFDKFVWSPRSFELYLTRTENISQRLEIPKGTEVVFGGTDVSKKGGIDIYMMGANGGYSNVADYISQLKAMIAHHGNDKYIVIKPYWTDMSGLEEAFGNHLIDFKKLSQQNGIAFEGLTPTEEDNKAAVRNQVPASLHYQNDASNVHLNKYGYHFLAHCIYEKGKALGYFK
;
A
#
# COMPACT_ATOMS: atom_id res chain seq x y z
N MET A 1 -47.67 -47.05 -34.10
CA MET A 1 -46.83 -47.69 -35.13
C MET A 1 -46.14 -46.60 -35.95
N LYS A 2 -44.79 -46.66 -36.03
CA LYS A 2 -43.88 -46.13 -37.06
C LYS A 2 -43.98 -44.62 -37.40
N LYS A 3 -43.05 -43.78 -36.90
CA LYS A 3 -41.73 -43.41 -37.48
C LYS A 3 -41.78 -43.09 -38.98
N THR A 4 -41.39 -41.88 -39.35
CA THR A 4 -40.29 -41.59 -40.32
C THR A 4 -40.10 -40.07 -40.42
N ILE A 5 -38.98 -39.56 -39.88
CA ILE A 5 -38.39 -38.26 -40.26
C ILE A 5 -37.11 -38.61 -41.02
N ILE A 6 -37.01 -38.11 -42.24
CA ILE A 6 -35.91 -38.37 -43.18
C ILE A 6 -34.71 -37.49 -42.82
N PHE A 7 -33.56 -38.16 -42.69
CA PHE A 7 -32.22 -37.60 -42.52
C PHE A 7 -31.77 -36.86 -43.79
N LEU A 8 -31.24 -35.65 -43.63
CA LEU A 8 -30.38 -35.02 -44.65
C LEU A 8 -28.92 -35.10 -44.16
N ILE A 9 -28.12 -35.85 -44.91
CA ILE A 9 -26.68 -36.02 -44.73
C ILE A 9 -25.99 -34.84 -45.41
N ILE A 10 -25.22 -34.05 -44.65
CA ILE A 10 -24.20 -33.17 -45.22
C ILE A 10 -22.83 -33.70 -44.78
N VAL A 11 -22.09 -34.16 -45.78
CA VAL A 11 -20.70 -34.59 -45.72
C VAL A 11 -19.82 -33.36 -45.55
N LEU A 12 -19.08 -33.28 -44.43
CA LEU A 12 -17.97 -32.35 -44.26
C LEU A 12 -16.67 -33.10 -44.59
N LEU A 13 -16.10 -32.77 -45.74
CA LEU A 13 -14.78 -33.19 -46.17
C LEU A 13 -13.73 -32.61 -45.22
N THR A 14 -12.96 -33.50 -44.62
CA THR A 14 -11.74 -33.23 -43.89
C THR A 14 -10.60 -33.05 -44.89
N THR A 15 -9.93 -31.89 -44.85
CA THR A 15 -8.52 -31.79 -45.24
C THR A 15 -7.76 -31.26 -44.04
N GLY A 16 -6.93 -32.13 -43.48
CA GLY A 16 -6.05 -31.80 -42.37
C GLY A 16 -5.01 -30.77 -42.78
N VAL A 17 -4.79 -29.80 -41.89
CA VAL A 17 -3.52 -29.09 -41.80
C VAL A 17 -2.97 -29.34 -40.39
N SER A 18 -1.69 -29.71 -40.42
CA SER A 18 -0.85 -30.13 -39.32
C SER A 18 -0.82 -29.18 -38.13
N CYS A 19 -0.73 -29.77 -36.95
CA CYS A 19 -0.52 -29.12 -35.67
C CYS A 19 0.86 -28.42 -35.62
N LYS A 20 0.87 -27.11 -35.39
CA LYS A 20 2.00 -26.40 -34.76
C LYS A 20 1.46 -25.35 -33.78
N SER A 21 1.64 -25.66 -32.49
CA SER A 21 1.91 -24.75 -31.37
C SER A 21 1.39 -23.30 -31.47
N SER A 22 0.30 -22.98 -30.75
CA SER A 22 -0.04 -21.59 -30.39
C SER A 22 -0.56 -21.46 -28.96
N LYS A 23 0.27 -21.82 -27.97
CA LYS A 23 0.02 -21.42 -26.57
C LYS A 23 0.57 -20.02 -26.24
N THR A 24 1.31 -19.39 -27.14
CA THR A 24 1.97 -18.10 -26.89
C THR A 24 1.15 -16.88 -27.35
N THR A 25 0.23 -17.05 -28.31
CA THR A 25 -0.45 -15.91 -28.96
C THR A 25 -1.61 -15.34 -28.14
N LYS A 26 -2.37 -16.16 -27.41
CA LYS A 26 -3.51 -15.68 -26.59
C LYS A 26 -3.11 -14.86 -25.36
N LYS A 27 -1.90 -15.08 -24.82
CA LYS A 27 -1.37 -14.30 -23.69
C LYS A 27 -0.95 -12.90 -24.15
N GLN A 28 -0.31 -12.81 -25.32
CA GLN A 28 0.10 -11.53 -25.92
C GLN A 28 -1.09 -10.64 -26.31
N THR A 29 -2.11 -11.19 -26.99
CA THR A 29 -3.28 -10.39 -27.42
C THR A 29 -4.13 -9.85 -26.26
N LYS A 30 -4.10 -10.49 -25.07
CA LYS A 30 -4.84 -10.01 -23.89
C LYS A 30 -4.07 -9.00 -23.04
N ILE A 31 -2.74 -9.13 -22.96
CA ILE A 31 -1.88 -8.13 -22.30
C ILE A 31 -1.91 -6.83 -23.11
N GLN A 32 -1.91 -6.92 -24.45
CA GLN A 32 -2.01 -5.77 -25.34
C GLN A 32 -3.32 -4.99 -25.13
N ASN A 33 -4.47 -5.65 -24.97
CA ASN A 33 -5.73 -4.97 -24.65
C ASN A 33 -5.77 -4.27 -23.27
N PHE A 34 -4.89 -4.66 -22.33
CA PHE A 34 -4.77 -3.99 -21.02
C PHE A 34 -3.87 -2.76 -21.12
N GLU A 35 -2.76 -2.87 -21.87
CA GLU A 35 -1.90 -1.72 -22.22
C GLU A 35 -2.68 -0.67 -23.03
N ASP A 36 -3.58 -1.12 -23.93
CA ASP A 36 -4.45 -0.25 -24.73
C ASP A 36 -5.50 0.51 -23.90
N GLU A 37 -5.93 0.01 -22.72
CA GLU A 37 -6.81 0.75 -21.80
C GLU A 37 -6.06 1.93 -21.11
N TYR A 38 -4.73 1.98 -21.24
CA TYR A 38 -3.85 2.99 -20.65
C TYR A 38 -3.03 3.79 -21.68
N SER A 39 -3.16 3.54 -22.98
CA SER A 39 -2.22 4.04 -24.02
C SER A 39 -2.56 5.40 -24.66
N ASP A 40 -3.54 6.16 -24.19
CA ASP A 40 -3.89 7.46 -24.79
C ASP A 40 -2.97 8.62 -24.34
N VAL A 41 -1.65 8.40 -24.35
CA VAL A 41 -0.65 9.46 -24.14
C VAL A 41 0.53 9.27 -25.10
N ASP A 42 0.61 10.13 -26.12
CA ASP A 42 1.71 10.19 -27.07
C ASP A 42 3.02 10.60 -26.37
N VAL A 43 4.02 9.71 -26.34
CA VAL A 43 5.39 10.04 -25.93
C VAL A 43 6.39 9.43 -26.92
N GLU A 44 7.10 10.29 -27.63
CA GLU A 44 8.24 9.94 -28.47
C GLU A 44 9.37 9.34 -27.62
N THR A 45 9.88 8.16 -28.03
CA THR A 45 11.01 7.51 -27.39
C THR A 45 12.21 7.46 -28.33
N ASP A 46 13.33 8.04 -27.90
CA ASP A 46 14.63 7.91 -28.55
C ASP A 46 15.42 6.79 -27.85
N THR A 47 15.99 5.88 -28.66
CA THR A 47 16.57 4.62 -28.20
C THR A 47 18.09 4.67 -28.31
N SER A 48 18.79 4.29 -27.24
CA SER A 48 20.18 3.85 -27.33
C SER A 48 20.54 2.92 -26.19
N SER A 49 20.95 1.72 -26.57
CA SER A 49 21.31 0.58 -25.72
C SER A 49 22.82 0.55 -25.44
N LYS A 50 23.21 0.00 -24.28
CA LYS A 50 24.41 -0.85 -24.20
C LYS A 50 24.44 -1.75 -22.96
N THR A 51 24.60 -3.02 -23.26
CA THR A 51 24.84 -4.20 -22.43
C THR A 51 26.25 -4.24 -21.88
N THR A 52 26.44 -4.79 -20.67
CA THR A 52 27.52 -5.77 -20.38
C THR A 52 27.21 -6.55 -19.09
N SER A 53 27.33 -7.87 -19.22
CA SER A 53 27.31 -8.92 -18.19
C SER A 53 28.65 -9.05 -17.46
N GLU A 54 28.66 -9.56 -16.23
CA GLU A 54 29.44 -10.76 -15.84
C GLU A 54 29.19 -11.18 -14.38
N SER A 55 29.29 -12.49 -14.15
CA SER A 55 29.01 -13.21 -12.91
C SER A 55 30.28 -13.85 -12.31
N LYS A 56 30.22 -14.21 -11.03
CA LYS A 56 30.91 -15.30 -10.26
C LYS A 56 30.79 -14.91 -8.78
N GLY A 57 30.41 -15.72 -7.80
CA GLY A 57 30.44 -17.17 -7.62
C GLY A 57 30.94 -17.42 -6.17
N SER A 58 30.03 -17.88 -5.29
CA SER A 58 30.11 -18.76 -4.09
C SER A 58 31.41 -18.81 -3.24
N ASP A 59 31.44 -18.85 -1.90
CA ASP A 59 30.84 -19.82 -0.96
C ASP A 59 31.18 -19.45 0.54
N PRO A 60 30.73 -20.19 1.58
CA PRO A 60 30.20 -19.63 2.84
C PRO A 60 31.19 -19.58 4.02
N VAL A 61 30.92 -18.73 5.01
CA VAL A 61 31.60 -18.75 6.32
C VAL A 61 30.59 -18.67 7.47
N THR A 62 30.68 -19.68 8.35
CA THR A 62 29.95 -19.88 9.60
C THR A 62 30.30 -18.84 10.68
N PRO A 63 29.43 -18.65 11.70
CA PRO A 63 29.49 -17.48 12.58
C PRO A 63 30.43 -17.69 13.78
N ASN A 64 31.40 -16.80 13.97
CA ASN A 64 32.19 -16.70 15.20
C ASN A 64 31.70 -15.54 16.07
N LYS A 65 31.36 -15.86 17.32
CA LYS A 65 31.17 -14.93 18.43
C LYS A 65 32.50 -14.28 18.83
N ALA A 66 32.53 -12.96 18.96
CA ALA A 66 33.27 -12.18 19.97
C ALA A 66 32.89 -10.69 19.77
N GLN A 67 32.27 -10.02 20.73
CA GLN A 67 32.92 -9.31 21.85
C GLN A 67 33.18 -7.83 21.49
N GLY A 68 32.79 -6.95 22.41
CA GLY A 68 32.58 -5.52 22.17
C GLY A 68 33.85 -4.73 21.81
N GLY A 69 33.59 -3.64 21.09
CA GLY A 69 34.53 -2.57 20.82
C GLY A 69 33.77 -1.37 20.26
N ASP A 70 33.76 -0.28 21.02
CA ASP A 70 33.30 1.03 20.56
C ASP A 70 34.08 1.43 19.31
N SER A 71 33.42 1.34 18.16
CA SER A 71 33.86 2.01 16.94
C SER A 71 32.66 2.77 16.41
N LYS A 72 32.72 4.09 16.55
CA LYS A 72 31.92 5.01 15.73
C LYS A 72 32.38 4.82 14.29
N ILE A 73 31.75 3.88 13.59
CA ILE A 73 31.77 3.86 12.15
C ILE A 73 30.85 4.99 11.73
N ASP A 74 31.42 6.14 11.38
CA ASP A 74 30.73 7.15 10.58
C ASP A 74 30.46 6.50 9.21
N ILE A 75 29.33 5.80 9.10
CA ILE A 75 28.78 5.40 7.82
C ILE A 75 28.31 6.71 7.19
N PRO A 76 28.91 7.17 6.07
CA PRO A 76 28.37 8.32 5.37
C PRO A 76 26.93 7.98 4.99
N LEU A 77 25.98 8.81 5.42
CA LEU A 77 24.61 8.77 4.91
C LEU A 77 24.71 9.00 3.41
N VAL A 78 24.74 7.91 2.63
CA VAL A 78 24.56 7.99 1.19
C VAL A 78 23.17 8.56 1.01
N GLU A 79 23.07 9.79 0.50
CA GLU A 79 21.79 10.36 0.09
C GLU A 79 21.15 9.37 -0.88
N ASP A 80 20.03 8.80 -0.46
CA ASP A 80 19.27 7.86 -1.26
C ASP A 80 18.61 8.64 -2.40
N ASN A 81 19.30 8.74 -3.54
CA ASN A 81 18.85 9.46 -4.73
C ASN A 81 17.70 8.75 -5.47
N ARG A 82 17.14 7.67 -4.91
CA ARG A 82 16.00 6.95 -5.49
C ARG A 82 14.71 7.75 -5.34
N ILE A 83 13.83 7.61 -6.32
CA ILE A 83 12.49 8.21 -6.26
C ILE A 83 11.68 7.45 -5.19
N ILE A 84 11.16 8.17 -4.19
CA ILE A 84 10.34 7.57 -3.15
C ILE A 84 8.94 7.29 -3.70
N VAL A 85 8.46 6.06 -3.51
CA VAL A 85 7.08 5.66 -3.79
C VAL A 85 6.44 5.25 -2.47
N ALA A 86 5.60 6.11 -1.90
CA ALA A 86 4.97 5.87 -0.61
C ALA A 86 3.58 5.26 -0.80
N CYS A 87 3.40 4.02 -0.35
CA CYS A 87 2.12 3.32 -0.39
C CYS A 87 1.39 3.52 0.95
N TRP A 88 0.37 4.37 0.96
CA TRP A 88 -0.43 4.70 2.14
C TRP A 88 -1.69 3.86 2.19
N GLY A 89 -1.94 3.21 3.33
CA GLY A 89 -3.15 2.43 3.48
C GLY A 89 -3.30 1.70 4.79
N ASP A 90 -4.30 0.83 4.82
CA ASP A 90 -4.61 -0.06 5.92
C ASP A 90 -3.98 -1.47 5.71
N SER A 91 -4.60 -2.52 6.25
CA SER A 91 -4.14 -3.91 6.19
C SER A 91 -3.98 -4.45 4.76
N ILE A 92 -4.69 -3.89 3.78
CA ILE A 92 -4.55 -4.29 2.38
C ILE A 92 -3.23 -3.76 1.82
N THR A 93 -2.81 -2.56 2.24
CA THR A 93 -1.49 -2.03 1.86
C THR A 93 -0.36 -2.68 2.64
N GLU A 94 -0.58 -2.93 3.94
CA GLU A 94 0.34 -3.72 4.76
C GLU A 94 0.61 -5.11 4.15
N GLY A 95 -0.42 -5.67 3.51
CA GLY A 95 -0.42 -7.03 2.98
C GLY A 95 -0.58 -8.05 4.09
N MET A 96 -1.63 -7.91 4.91
CA MET A 96 -1.93 -8.81 6.04
C MET A 96 -1.68 -10.29 5.68
N ASP A 97 -0.91 -10.97 6.54
CA ASP A 97 -0.42 -12.35 6.41
C ASP A 97 0.46 -12.64 5.17
N MET A 98 0.64 -11.68 4.28
CA MET A 98 1.30 -11.79 2.97
C MET A 98 2.34 -10.68 2.79
N HIS A 99 3.03 -10.21 3.84
CA HIS A 99 3.87 -9.01 3.76
C HIS A 99 4.93 -9.02 2.63
N SER A 100 5.57 -10.17 2.39
CA SER A 100 6.53 -10.36 1.29
C SER A 100 5.88 -10.37 -0.09
N ASP A 101 4.60 -10.69 -0.15
CA ASP A 101 3.79 -10.72 -1.36
C ASP A 101 2.80 -9.54 -1.47
N SER A 102 2.88 -8.57 -0.55
CA SER A 102 2.07 -7.36 -0.58
C SER A 102 2.26 -6.58 -1.88
N TYR A 103 1.27 -5.79 -2.31
CA TYR A 103 1.42 -5.01 -3.53
C TYR A 103 2.61 -4.03 -3.48
N PRO A 104 2.98 -3.39 -2.34
CA PRO A 104 4.19 -2.57 -2.29
C PRO A 104 5.47 -3.40 -2.49
N SER A 105 5.53 -4.62 -1.95
CA SER A 105 6.65 -5.54 -2.16
C SER A 105 6.77 -5.96 -3.62
N LYS A 106 5.65 -6.33 -4.27
CA LYS A 106 5.65 -6.68 -5.70
C LYS A 106 5.93 -5.49 -6.62
N LEU A 107 5.42 -4.31 -6.28
CA LEU A 107 5.72 -3.09 -7.01
C LEU A 107 7.22 -2.75 -6.92
N LYS A 108 7.85 -2.96 -5.76
CA LYS A 108 9.30 -2.81 -5.59
C LYS A 108 10.09 -3.73 -6.52
N GLU A 109 9.67 -4.99 -6.66
CA GLU A 109 10.28 -5.95 -7.59
C GLU A 109 10.17 -5.44 -9.04
N MET A 110 9.02 -4.89 -9.44
CA MET A 110 8.77 -4.37 -10.80
C MET A 110 9.54 -3.08 -11.11
N LEU A 111 9.62 -2.15 -10.15
CA LEU A 111 10.27 -0.84 -10.33
C LEU A 111 11.80 -0.90 -10.26
N GLY A 112 12.35 -1.91 -9.61
CA GLY A 112 13.79 -2.09 -9.48
C GLY A 112 14.48 -1.00 -8.64
N THR A 113 15.77 -0.80 -8.87
CA THR A 113 16.65 -0.05 -7.97
C THR A 113 16.56 1.47 -8.09
N ASN A 114 15.84 2.00 -9.07
CA ASN A 114 15.66 3.45 -9.24
C ASN A 114 14.64 4.05 -8.25
N TYR A 115 13.84 3.19 -7.61
CA TYR A 115 12.77 3.57 -6.72
C TYR A 115 12.98 3.02 -5.31
N ASN A 116 12.51 3.77 -4.33
CA ASN A 116 12.39 3.33 -2.95
C ASN A 116 10.91 3.20 -2.61
N VAL A 117 10.37 2.00 -2.79
CA VAL A 117 8.97 1.72 -2.44
C VAL A 117 8.85 1.50 -0.94
N LEU A 118 8.08 2.37 -0.29
CA LEU A 118 7.81 2.35 1.14
C LEU A 118 6.40 1.83 1.36
N ASN A 119 6.28 0.71 2.08
CA ASN A 119 4.98 0.22 2.53
C ASN A 119 4.57 0.97 3.80
N ALA A 120 3.84 2.07 3.67
CA ALA A 120 3.25 2.79 4.79
C ALA A 120 1.83 2.27 5.09
N GLY A 121 1.55 0.99 4.85
CA GLY A 121 0.30 0.32 5.23
C GLY A 121 0.34 -0.21 6.66
N ASP A 122 -0.78 -0.16 7.37
CA ASP A 122 -0.88 -0.70 8.72
C ASP A 122 -2.30 -1.18 9.06
N GLY A 123 -2.39 -2.40 9.59
CA GLY A 123 -3.64 -3.09 9.84
C GLY A 123 -4.45 -2.48 10.98
N GLY A 124 -5.76 -2.35 10.75
CA GLY A 124 -6.70 -1.79 11.72
C GLY A 124 -6.75 -0.26 11.77
N GLU A 125 -5.95 0.45 10.97
CA GLU A 125 -6.06 1.89 10.84
C GLU A 125 -7.26 2.30 9.96
N THR A 126 -7.93 3.36 10.37
CA THR A 126 -8.97 4.01 9.57
C THR A 126 -8.36 4.99 8.57
N SER A 127 -9.11 5.36 7.53
CA SER A 127 -8.70 6.41 6.56
C SER A 127 -8.25 7.71 7.24
N ARG A 128 -8.94 8.15 8.29
CA ARG A 128 -8.56 9.33 9.09
C ARG A 128 -7.22 9.19 9.79
N THR A 129 -6.95 8.03 10.38
CA THR A 129 -5.66 7.75 11.01
C THR A 129 -4.53 7.82 9.97
N ILE A 130 -4.75 7.22 8.81
CA ILE A 130 -3.79 7.20 7.70
C ILE A 130 -3.52 8.63 7.21
N ALA A 131 -4.58 9.41 6.98
CA ALA A 131 -4.47 10.82 6.59
C ALA A 131 -3.81 11.69 7.68
N ALA A 132 -4.03 11.38 8.96
CA ALA A 132 -3.39 12.07 10.08
C ALA A 132 -1.88 11.81 10.14
N ARG A 133 -1.43 10.56 10.02
CA ARG A 133 0.01 10.22 10.08
C ARG A 133 0.79 10.65 8.84
N GLN A 134 0.12 10.71 7.69
CA GLN A 134 0.68 11.29 6.47
C GLN A 134 0.70 12.84 6.53
N GLY A 135 -0.11 13.46 7.39
CA GLY A 135 -0.14 14.91 7.60
C GLY A 135 -1.23 15.66 6.85
N GLY A 136 -2.02 14.99 6.00
CA GLY A 136 -3.21 15.56 5.35
C GLY A 136 -4.27 16.04 6.36
N LEU A 137 -4.34 15.43 7.56
CA LEU A 137 -5.16 15.92 8.67
C LEU A 137 -4.27 16.40 9.81
N LYS A 138 -4.55 17.60 10.32
CA LYS A 138 -3.87 18.15 11.51
C LYS A 138 -4.24 17.38 12.76
N VAL A 139 -3.24 17.15 13.60
CA VAL A 139 -3.35 16.34 14.83
C VAL A 139 -2.93 17.15 16.04
N TYR A 140 -3.59 16.89 17.17
CA TYR A 140 -3.37 17.57 18.44
C TYR A 140 -3.38 16.58 19.59
N THR A 141 -2.70 16.93 20.68
CA THR A 141 -2.85 16.23 21.96
C THR A 141 -4.27 16.41 22.51
N SER A 142 -4.93 15.33 22.90
CA SER A 142 -6.27 15.38 23.51
C SER A 142 -6.25 15.68 25.01
N LEU A 143 -5.09 15.44 25.64
CA LEU A 143 -4.79 15.56 27.05
C LEU A 143 -3.38 16.15 27.24
N PRO A 144 -3.09 16.78 28.40
CA PRO A 144 -1.72 17.20 28.71
C PRO A 144 -0.80 15.99 28.88
N ILE A 145 0.45 16.10 28.43
CA ILE A 145 1.49 15.10 28.62
C ILE A 145 2.53 15.64 29.59
N ILE A 146 2.81 14.88 30.66
CA ILE A 146 3.64 15.34 31.77
C ILE A 146 4.89 14.50 31.87
N PHE A 147 6.07 15.12 31.76
CA PHE A 147 7.35 14.50 32.11
C PHE A 147 7.72 14.85 33.54
N GLY A 148 8.11 13.83 34.31
CA GLY A 148 8.70 14.00 35.63
C GLY A 148 10.08 14.69 35.56
N GLN A 149 10.50 15.25 36.69
CA GLN A 149 11.85 15.80 36.82
C GLN A 149 12.91 14.71 36.60
N ASN A 150 13.99 15.06 35.90
CA ASN A 150 15.10 14.16 35.55
C ASN A 150 14.66 12.93 34.73
N SER A 151 13.52 13.01 34.04
CA SER A 151 13.05 11.96 33.15
C SER A 151 13.25 12.34 31.68
N LYS A 152 13.57 11.33 30.86
CA LYS A 152 13.53 11.39 29.39
C LYS A 152 12.27 10.76 28.79
N SER A 153 11.51 10.00 29.58
CA SER A 153 10.35 9.25 29.09
C SER A 153 9.16 9.46 30.01
N THR A 154 7.96 9.39 29.47
CA THR A 154 6.73 9.41 30.25
C THR A 154 5.69 8.49 29.64
N PHE A 155 4.94 7.81 30.51
CA PHE A 155 3.77 7.03 30.13
C PHE A 155 2.66 8.00 29.69
N ILE A 156 2.04 7.73 28.55
CA ILE A 156 0.96 8.57 28.02
C ILE A 156 -0.37 7.84 27.89
N SER A 157 -0.42 6.52 27.75
CA SER A 157 -1.68 5.78 27.63
C SER A 157 -1.56 4.27 27.75
N ASN A 158 -2.64 3.63 28.22
CA ASN A 158 -2.89 2.19 28.02
C ASN A 158 -3.74 1.92 26.77
N GLU A 159 -4.11 2.98 26.04
CA GLU A 159 -4.95 2.95 24.85
C GLU A 159 -4.21 3.49 23.62
N HIS A 160 -4.39 2.82 22.47
CA HIS A 160 -3.69 3.08 21.22
C HIS A 160 -4.45 4.14 20.41
N GLN A 161 -5.50 4.69 21.01
CA GLN A 161 -6.43 5.66 20.48
C GLN A 161 -6.63 6.75 21.53
N GLY A 162 -7.11 7.91 21.08
CA GLY A 162 -7.65 8.91 21.98
C GLY A 162 -6.64 9.85 22.65
N ILE A 163 -5.33 9.60 22.62
CA ILE A 163 -4.30 10.58 23.04
C ILE A 163 -4.06 11.65 21.99
N PHE A 164 -4.18 11.26 20.73
CA PHE A 164 -4.06 12.14 19.59
C PHE A 164 -5.39 12.20 18.88
N VAL A 165 -5.80 13.42 18.54
CA VAL A 165 -7.07 13.68 17.88
C VAL A 165 -6.86 14.62 16.72
N THR A 166 -7.66 14.44 15.69
CA THR A 166 -7.78 15.41 14.59
C THR A 166 -8.52 16.67 15.05
N LYS A 167 -8.50 17.74 14.27
CA LYS A 167 -9.12 19.04 14.62
C LYS A 167 -10.60 18.95 15.02
N ASP A 168 -11.33 17.99 14.49
CA ASP A 168 -12.75 17.74 14.79
C ASP A 168 -12.96 16.68 15.89
N ASN A 169 -11.92 16.42 16.69
CA ASN A 169 -11.89 15.49 17.84
C ASN A 169 -12.04 14.00 17.50
N ASN A 170 -11.83 13.58 16.26
CA ASN A 170 -11.78 12.15 15.96
C ASN A 170 -10.42 11.56 16.40
N PRO A 171 -10.42 10.40 17.08
CA PRO A 171 -9.20 9.77 17.57
C PRO A 171 -8.31 9.30 16.44
N VAL A 172 -7.00 9.44 16.62
CA VAL A 172 -5.95 8.86 15.79
C VAL A 172 -5.46 7.58 16.46
N THR A 173 -5.50 6.49 15.71
CA THR A 173 -5.05 5.16 16.15
C THR A 173 -3.56 4.98 15.84
N LEU A 174 -2.75 4.46 16.76
CA LEU A 174 -1.31 4.27 16.56
C LEU A 174 -0.90 2.80 16.49
N THR A 175 -1.62 1.98 15.71
CA THR A 175 -1.24 0.58 15.46
C THR A 175 0.12 0.46 14.77
N SER A 176 0.55 1.49 14.04
CA SER A 176 1.73 1.47 13.18
C SER A 176 3.04 1.39 13.96
N LEU A 177 3.00 1.69 15.26
CA LEU A 177 4.11 1.46 16.19
C LEU A 177 4.37 -0.03 16.47
N LEU A 178 3.48 -0.95 16.09
CA LEU A 178 3.64 -2.41 16.27
C LEU A 178 4.41 -3.07 15.12
N GLY A 179 4.48 -2.43 13.96
CA GLY A 179 5.11 -2.98 12.76
C GLY A 179 5.99 -1.95 12.07
N ASN A 180 5.37 -0.99 11.38
CA ASN A 180 6.08 0.02 10.61
C ASN A 180 5.97 1.44 11.18
N ALA A 181 6.87 1.75 12.13
CA ALA A 181 6.94 3.04 12.78
C ALA A 181 7.38 4.19 11.86
N ILE A 182 7.76 3.95 10.59
CA ILE A 182 8.29 4.99 9.68
C ILE A 182 7.30 6.14 9.46
N SER A 183 6.00 5.85 9.56
CA SER A 183 4.95 6.85 9.35
C SER A 183 4.54 7.59 10.63
N VAL A 184 5.05 7.19 11.80
CA VAL A 184 4.73 7.79 13.10
C VAL A 184 5.94 8.47 13.72
N ASN A 185 7.09 7.79 13.73
CA ASN A 185 8.33 8.25 14.32
C ASN A 185 9.35 8.75 13.27
N LYS A 186 10.17 9.74 13.59
CA LYS A 186 10.12 10.60 14.80
C LYS A 186 8.87 11.48 14.78
N VAL A 187 8.28 11.73 15.96
CA VAL A 187 7.10 12.59 16.10
C VAL A 187 7.53 13.95 16.64
N LYS A 188 6.94 15.03 16.13
CA LYS A 188 7.11 16.37 16.68
C LYS A 188 5.86 16.78 17.44
N ILE A 189 6.01 17.24 18.67
CA ILE A 189 4.92 17.78 19.49
C ILE A 189 5.31 19.18 19.94
N GLY A 190 4.55 20.19 19.52
CA GLY A 190 4.91 21.59 19.77
C GLY A 190 6.26 21.98 19.15
N GLY A 191 6.60 21.36 18.00
CA GLY A 191 7.86 21.58 17.29
C GLY A 191 9.10 20.93 17.92
N LYS A 192 8.95 20.17 19.01
CA LYS A 192 10.05 19.40 19.63
C LYS A 192 9.95 17.93 19.22
N GLU A 193 11.07 17.29 18.98
CA GLU A 193 11.13 15.90 18.54
C GLU A 193 11.06 14.92 19.71
N TYR A 194 10.32 13.83 19.50
CA TYR A 194 10.11 12.73 20.42
C TYR A 194 10.06 11.40 19.67
N THR A 195 10.05 10.31 20.41
CA THR A 195 9.82 8.95 19.92
C THR A 195 8.65 8.36 20.69
N LEU A 196 7.66 7.82 19.98
CA LEU A 196 6.58 7.03 20.55
C LEU A 196 6.98 5.56 20.56
N GLU A 197 6.83 4.89 21.70
CA GLU A 197 7.22 3.48 21.85
C GLU A 197 6.17 2.73 22.67
N PHE A 198 5.86 1.50 22.28
CA PHE A 198 5.13 0.56 23.13
C PHE A 198 6.13 -0.22 23.99
N ASP A 199 6.04 -0.12 25.31
CA ASP A 199 6.91 -0.87 26.24
C ASP A 199 6.39 -2.30 26.46
N LYS A 200 5.07 -2.46 26.45
CA LYS A 200 4.39 -3.75 26.56
C LYS A 200 3.38 -3.86 25.43
N PHE A 201 3.27 -5.03 24.82
CA PHE A 201 2.20 -5.37 23.89
C PHE A 201 1.73 -6.80 24.12
N VAL A 202 0.45 -6.96 24.40
CA VAL A 202 -0.25 -8.24 24.47
C VAL A 202 -1.37 -8.18 23.44
N TRP A 203 -1.40 -9.12 22.50
CA TRP A 203 -2.44 -9.15 21.46
C TRP A 203 -3.80 -9.58 22.02
N SER A 204 -3.80 -10.52 22.97
CA SER A 204 -5.02 -11.07 23.57
C SER A 204 -4.80 -11.43 25.05
N PRO A 205 -5.44 -10.71 26.00
CA PRO A 205 -6.27 -9.51 25.78
C PRO A 205 -5.41 -8.35 25.25
N ARG A 206 -5.98 -7.51 24.36
CA ARG A 206 -5.25 -6.38 23.78
C ARG A 206 -4.85 -5.39 24.89
N SER A 207 -3.55 -5.30 25.18
CA SER A 207 -3.00 -4.41 26.20
C SER A 207 -1.65 -3.88 25.76
N PHE A 208 -1.41 -2.58 25.93
CA PHE A 208 -0.10 -1.99 25.68
C PHE A 208 0.08 -0.74 26.54
N GLU A 209 1.33 -0.37 26.78
CA GLU A 209 1.69 0.88 27.44
C GLU A 209 2.45 1.76 26.45
N LEU A 210 1.87 2.90 26.11
CA LEU A 210 2.46 3.88 25.19
C LEU A 210 3.28 4.89 25.97
N TYR A 211 4.53 5.07 25.54
CA TYR A 211 5.48 6.03 26.10
C TYR A 211 5.89 7.08 25.07
N LEU A 212 6.16 8.29 25.57
CA LEU A 212 6.78 9.36 24.80
C LEU A 212 8.18 9.62 25.34
N THR A 213 9.19 9.44 24.49
CA THR A 213 10.61 9.52 24.87
C THR A 213 11.33 10.64 24.14
N ARG A 214 12.20 11.35 24.85
CA ARG A 214 13.11 12.39 24.35
C ARG A 214 14.53 11.84 24.21
N THR A 215 15.36 12.52 23.41
CA THR A 215 16.80 12.23 23.32
C THR A 215 17.57 12.56 24.59
N GLU A 216 17.13 13.59 25.32
CA GLU A 216 17.79 14.10 26.53
C GLU A 216 16.84 14.17 27.72
N ASN A 217 17.40 14.06 28.92
CA ASN A 217 16.68 14.24 30.18
C ASN A 217 16.21 15.70 30.32
N ILE A 218 15.03 15.89 30.91
CA ILE A 218 14.58 17.22 31.31
C ILE A 218 14.97 17.44 32.78
N SER A 219 15.67 18.54 33.06
CA SER A 219 16.14 18.87 34.43
C SER A 219 15.02 19.31 35.39
N GLN A 220 13.87 19.69 34.85
CA GLN A 220 12.69 20.14 35.57
C GLN A 220 11.43 19.44 35.03
N ARG A 221 10.33 19.45 35.78
CA ARG A 221 9.02 18.98 35.28
C ARG A 221 8.66 19.72 34.00
N LEU A 222 8.22 18.99 32.98
CA LEU A 222 7.69 19.57 31.74
C LEU A 222 6.24 19.13 31.55
N GLU A 223 5.41 20.08 31.16
CA GLU A 223 4.04 19.83 30.74
C GLU A 223 3.89 20.27 29.28
N ILE A 224 3.44 19.35 28.44
CA ILE A 224 2.97 19.64 27.09
C ILE A 224 1.45 19.83 27.20
N PRO A 225 0.91 21.03 26.96
CA PRO A 225 -0.51 21.29 27.12
C PRO A 225 -1.37 20.43 26.18
N LYS A 226 -2.63 20.18 26.59
CA LYS A 226 -3.68 19.73 25.69
C LYS A 226 -3.80 20.70 24.49
N GLY A 227 -4.09 20.16 23.31
CA GLY A 227 -4.26 20.94 22.08
C GLY A 227 -2.93 21.34 21.43
N THR A 228 -1.80 20.79 21.89
CA THR A 228 -0.50 21.00 21.25
C THR A 228 -0.45 20.23 19.93
N GLU A 229 -0.03 20.89 18.85
CA GLU A 229 0.07 20.28 17.52
C GLU A 229 1.07 19.12 17.52
N VAL A 230 0.69 18.04 16.82
CA VAL A 230 1.43 16.81 16.64
C VAL A 230 1.67 16.60 15.16
N VAL A 231 2.93 16.32 14.80
CA VAL A 231 3.37 16.07 13.43
C VAL A 231 4.11 14.74 13.42
N PHE A 232 3.52 13.75 12.76
CA PHE A 232 4.08 12.40 12.67
C PHE A 232 5.20 12.28 11.64
N GLY A 233 6.05 11.27 11.77
CA GLY A 233 7.17 11.02 10.87
C GLY A 233 6.77 10.84 9.40
N GLY A 234 5.54 10.36 9.15
CA GLY A 234 4.97 10.20 7.82
C GLY A 234 4.78 11.50 7.04
N THR A 235 4.74 12.63 7.75
CA THR A 235 4.47 13.98 7.21
C THR A 235 5.39 14.38 6.07
N ASP A 236 6.64 13.91 6.05
CA ASP A 236 7.66 14.37 5.11
C ASP A 236 8.16 13.27 4.15
N VAL A 237 7.53 12.08 4.14
CA VAL A 237 8.06 10.88 3.47
C VAL A 237 8.21 11.03 1.95
N SER A 238 7.29 11.72 1.26
CA SER A 238 7.33 11.85 -0.21
C SER A 238 7.28 13.30 -0.72
N LYS A 239 7.38 14.30 0.15
CA LYS A 239 7.17 15.75 -0.13
C LYS A 239 8.03 16.42 -1.22
N LYS A 240 8.96 15.72 -1.86
CA LYS A 240 9.84 16.28 -2.90
C LYS A 240 10.07 15.29 -4.03
N GLY A 241 9.23 15.38 -5.07
CA GLY A 241 9.39 14.57 -6.30
C GLY A 241 9.10 13.09 -6.12
N GLY A 242 8.52 12.71 -4.97
CA GLY A 242 8.03 11.36 -4.71
C GLY A 242 6.70 11.09 -5.39
N ILE A 243 6.22 9.86 -5.23
CA ILE A 243 4.96 9.37 -5.78
C ILE A 243 4.16 8.77 -4.64
N ASP A 244 2.92 9.20 -4.47
CA ASP A 244 2.02 8.65 -3.44
C ASP A 244 1.01 7.68 -4.05
N ILE A 245 0.85 6.52 -3.44
CA ILE A 245 -0.20 5.55 -3.79
C ILE A 245 -1.13 5.44 -2.59
N TYR A 246 -2.43 5.64 -2.81
CA TYR A 246 -3.43 5.62 -1.74
C TYR A 246 -4.37 4.42 -1.90
N MET A 247 -4.39 3.55 -0.89
CA MET A 247 -5.34 2.44 -0.76
C MET A 247 -5.79 2.31 0.69
N MET A 248 -6.84 3.03 1.05
CA MET A 248 -7.32 3.15 2.42
C MET A 248 -8.84 3.03 2.53
N GLY A 249 -9.34 2.69 3.71
CA GLY A 249 -10.75 2.78 4.08
C GLY A 249 -11.43 1.44 4.39
N ALA A 250 -10.69 0.33 4.42
CA ALA A 250 -11.25 -0.98 4.77
C ALA A 250 -11.81 -1.00 6.20
N ASN A 251 -11.19 -0.22 7.09
CA ASN A 251 -11.64 -0.04 8.48
C ASN A 251 -12.51 1.22 8.68
N GLY A 252 -13.04 1.82 7.61
CA GLY A 252 -13.85 3.04 7.68
C GLY A 252 -13.02 4.31 7.97
N GLY A 253 -13.54 5.17 8.86
CA GLY A 253 -12.96 6.50 9.16
C GLY A 253 -13.48 7.64 8.30
N TYR A 254 -14.49 7.40 7.48
CA TYR A 254 -15.18 8.41 6.70
C TYR A 254 -16.69 8.25 6.90
N SER A 255 -17.40 9.38 6.90
CA SER A 255 -18.85 9.43 7.08
C SER A 255 -19.63 9.17 5.80
N ASN A 256 -19.03 9.49 4.64
CA ASN A 256 -19.56 9.29 3.30
C ASN A 256 -18.42 9.42 2.27
N VAL A 257 -18.74 9.20 0.98
CA VAL A 257 -17.75 9.27 -0.11
C VAL A 257 -17.13 10.68 -0.25
N ALA A 258 -17.88 11.75 -0.01
CA ALA A 258 -17.36 13.11 -0.10
C ALA A 258 -16.32 13.41 1.00
N ASP A 259 -16.56 12.93 2.22
CA ASP A 259 -15.59 12.97 3.32
C ASP A 259 -14.31 12.19 2.95
N TYR A 260 -14.45 10.96 2.44
CA TYR A 260 -13.31 10.17 1.97
C TYR A 260 -12.48 10.89 0.88
N ILE A 261 -13.14 11.46 -0.13
CA ILE A 261 -12.50 12.27 -1.18
C ILE A 261 -11.78 13.48 -0.56
N SER A 262 -12.40 14.13 0.42
CA SER A 262 -11.80 15.31 1.08
C SER A 262 -10.52 14.94 1.84
N GLN A 263 -10.48 13.77 2.48
CA GLN A 263 -9.30 13.26 3.16
C GLN A 263 -8.16 12.98 2.17
N LEU A 264 -8.44 12.27 1.07
CA LEU A 264 -7.45 12.04 0.00
C LEU A 264 -6.91 13.35 -0.57
N LYS A 265 -7.79 14.32 -0.88
CA LYS A 265 -7.37 15.63 -1.39
C LYS A 265 -6.50 16.39 -0.40
N ALA A 266 -6.79 16.29 0.90
CA ALA A 266 -5.97 16.91 1.93
C ALA A 266 -4.58 16.25 2.03
N MET A 267 -4.50 14.92 1.90
CA MET A 267 -3.23 14.20 1.85
C MET A 267 -2.38 14.61 0.65
N ILE A 268 -2.98 14.64 -0.54
CA ILE A 268 -2.32 15.08 -1.79
C ILE A 268 -1.82 16.51 -1.66
N ALA A 269 -2.69 17.42 -1.20
CA ALA A 269 -2.36 18.83 -1.03
C ALA A 269 -1.23 19.06 -0.02
N HIS A 270 -1.17 18.28 1.06
CA HIS A 270 -0.14 18.38 2.09
C HIS A 270 1.25 17.98 1.56
N HIS A 271 1.32 16.94 0.73
CA HIS A 271 2.58 16.56 0.11
C HIS A 271 2.98 17.48 -1.04
N GLY A 272 2.02 18.13 -1.69
CA GLY A 272 2.26 19.01 -2.83
C GLY A 272 2.82 18.28 -4.05
N ASN A 273 2.68 16.95 -4.10
CA ASN A 273 3.07 16.13 -5.23
C ASN A 273 1.92 16.08 -6.25
N ASP A 274 2.22 16.35 -7.51
CA ASP A 274 1.33 16.09 -8.64
C ASP A 274 1.33 14.61 -9.06
N LYS A 275 2.29 13.83 -8.56
CA LYS A 275 2.41 12.39 -8.82
C LYS A 275 1.73 11.56 -7.74
N TYR A 276 0.52 11.09 -8.05
CA TYR A 276 -0.20 10.19 -7.17
C TYR A 276 -1.09 9.21 -7.93
N ILE A 277 -1.40 8.09 -7.28
CA ILE A 277 -2.34 7.08 -7.74
C ILE A 277 -3.32 6.80 -6.60
N VAL A 278 -4.62 6.77 -6.91
CA VAL A 278 -5.68 6.38 -5.96
C VAL A 278 -6.22 5.02 -6.38
N ILE A 279 -6.26 4.07 -5.46
CA ILE A 279 -6.89 2.77 -5.70
C ILE A 279 -8.29 2.82 -5.10
N LYS A 280 -9.31 2.61 -5.93
CA LYS A 280 -10.70 2.63 -5.50
C LYS A 280 -10.99 1.46 -4.54
N PRO A 281 -11.54 1.71 -3.34
CA PRO A 281 -12.04 0.64 -2.48
C PRO A 281 -13.03 -0.26 -3.21
N TYR A 282 -12.81 -1.58 -3.19
CA TYR A 282 -13.60 -2.54 -3.95
C TYR A 282 -14.65 -3.32 -3.13
N TRP A 283 -14.69 -3.10 -1.81
CA TRP A 283 -15.66 -3.71 -0.88
C TRP A 283 -16.93 -2.88 -0.67
N THR A 284 -16.97 -1.64 -1.16
CA THR A 284 -18.11 -0.73 -0.99
C THR A 284 -18.30 0.16 -2.20
N ASP A 285 -19.47 0.78 -2.31
CA ASP A 285 -19.73 1.76 -3.36
C ASP A 285 -18.97 3.06 -3.06
N MET A 286 -18.18 3.48 -4.04
CA MET A 286 -17.31 4.65 -4.01
C MET A 286 -17.56 5.51 -5.25
N SER A 287 -18.83 5.60 -5.66
CA SER A 287 -19.28 6.44 -6.76
C SER A 287 -18.87 7.90 -6.53
N GLY A 288 -18.16 8.49 -7.49
CA GLY A 288 -17.66 9.86 -7.44
C GLY A 288 -16.14 9.98 -7.33
N LEU A 289 -15.43 8.88 -7.03
CA LEU A 289 -13.96 8.87 -7.10
C LEU A 289 -13.46 9.05 -8.54
N GLU A 290 -14.20 8.57 -9.53
CA GLU A 290 -13.88 8.75 -10.95
C GLU A 290 -13.86 10.23 -11.33
N GLU A 291 -14.88 10.98 -10.93
CA GLU A 291 -14.96 12.42 -11.14
C GLU A 291 -13.88 13.16 -10.37
N ALA A 292 -13.57 12.72 -9.14
CA ALA A 292 -12.62 13.40 -8.27
C ALA A 292 -11.15 13.21 -8.67
N PHE A 293 -10.77 12.06 -9.23
CA PHE A 293 -9.38 11.69 -9.47
C PHE A 293 -9.05 11.32 -10.92
N GLY A 294 -10.06 11.12 -11.78
CA GLY A 294 -9.89 10.88 -13.21
C GLY A 294 -8.84 9.80 -13.51
N ASN A 295 -7.84 10.16 -14.32
CA ASN A 295 -6.80 9.24 -14.78
C ASN A 295 -5.89 8.71 -13.68
N HIS A 296 -5.86 9.33 -12.50
CA HIS A 296 -5.08 8.85 -11.35
C HIS A 296 -5.75 7.70 -10.60
N LEU A 297 -7.01 7.39 -10.92
CA LEU A 297 -7.77 6.33 -10.28
C LEU A 297 -7.50 4.96 -10.92
N ILE A 298 -7.39 3.94 -10.08
CA ILE A 298 -7.44 2.52 -10.46
C ILE A 298 -8.73 1.91 -9.92
N ASP A 299 -9.58 1.40 -10.81
CA ASP A 299 -10.69 0.52 -10.44
C ASP A 299 -10.23 -0.94 -10.48
N PHE A 300 -9.58 -1.37 -9.41
CA PHE A 300 -9.02 -2.72 -9.31
C PHE A 300 -10.08 -3.82 -9.46
N LYS A 301 -11.31 -3.55 -9.02
CA LYS A 301 -12.41 -4.52 -9.12
C LYS A 301 -12.75 -4.80 -10.59
N LYS A 302 -12.92 -3.73 -11.38
CA LYS A 302 -13.17 -3.84 -12.82
C LYS A 302 -12.02 -4.58 -13.52
N LEU A 303 -10.78 -4.17 -13.28
CA LEU A 303 -9.60 -4.74 -13.94
C LEU A 303 -9.38 -6.22 -13.59
N SER A 304 -9.60 -6.59 -12.33
CA SER A 304 -9.42 -7.97 -11.87
C SER A 304 -10.46 -8.93 -12.44
N GLN A 305 -11.70 -8.48 -12.63
CA GLN A 305 -12.74 -9.24 -13.32
C GLN A 305 -12.40 -9.47 -14.81
N GLN A 306 -11.82 -8.46 -15.47
CA GLN A 306 -11.48 -8.55 -16.88
C GLN A 306 -10.27 -9.45 -17.12
N ASN A 307 -9.21 -9.29 -16.30
CA ASN A 307 -7.88 -9.81 -16.63
C ASN A 307 -7.18 -10.56 -15.50
N GLY A 308 -7.57 -10.36 -14.23
CA GLY A 308 -6.78 -10.82 -13.07
C GLY A 308 -6.49 -12.32 -13.05
N ILE A 309 -7.52 -13.16 -13.24
CA ILE A 309 -7.35 -14.63 -13.28
C ILE A 309 -6.42 -15.08 -14.41
N ALA A 310 -6.63 -14.51 -15.60
CA ALA A 310 -5.88 -14.89 -16.80
C ALA A 310 -4.42 -14.41 -16.73
N PHE A 311 -4.18 -13.23 -16.17
CA PHE A 311 -2.86 -12.66 -15.96
C PHE A 311 -1.99 -13.58 -15.08
N GLU A 312 -2.58 -14.06 -13.99
CA GLU A 312 -1.94 -14.98 -13.04
C GLU A 312 -1.82 -16.42 -13.56
N GLY A 313 -2.33 -16.70 -14.77
CA GLY A 313 -2.31 -18.04 -15.36
C GLY A 313 -3.20 -19.05 -14.63
N LEU A 314 -4.19 -18.56 -13.87
CA LEU A 314 -5.14 -19.36 -13.13
C LEU A 314 -6.29 -19.82 -14.03
N THR A 315 -6.94 -20.93 -13.65
CA THR A 315 -8.18 -21.37 -14.28
C THR A 315 -9.36 -20.83 -13.47
N PRO A 316 -10.34 -20.15 -14.09
CA PRO A 316 -11.52 -19.65 -13.38
C PRO A 316 -12.27 -20.79 -12.67
N THR A 317 -12.65 -20.54 -11.42
CA THR A 317 -13.44 -21.46 -10.60
C THR A 317 -14.93 -21.12 -10.66
N GLU A 318 -15.79 -21.99 -10.11
CA GLU A 318 -17.21 -21.68 -9.97
C GLU A 318 -17.46 -20.48 -9.04
N GLU A 319 -16.65 -20.33 -7.98
CA GLU A 319 -16.74 -19.18 -7.08
C GLU A 319 -16.32 -17.87 -7.75
N ASP A 320 -15.37 -17.89 -8.69
CA ASP A 320 -15.05 -16.73 -9.52
C ASP A 320 -16.24 -16.30 -10.38
N ASN A 321 -16.97 -17.26 -10.95
CA ASN A 321 -18.18 -16.97 -11.72
C ASN A 321 -19.28 -16.37 -10.83
N LYS A 322 -19.44 -16.86 -9.60
CA LYS A 322 -20.39 -16.30 -8.62
C LYS A 322 -19.98 -14.88 -8.20
N ALA A 323 -18.68 -14.64 -7.98
CA ALA A 323 -18.15 -13.31 -7.67
C ALA A 323 -18.40 -12.32 -8.83
N ALA A 324 -18.19 -12.74 -10.07
CA ALA A 324 -18.46 -11.92 -11.25
C ALA A 324 -19.95 -11.51 -11.34
N VAL A 325 -20.88 -12.44 -11.10
CA VAL A 325 -22.33 -12.13 -11.06
C VAL A 325 -22.67 -11.12 -9.95
N ARG A 326 -21.95 -11.16 -8.82
CA ARG A 326 -22.11 -10.22 -7.71
C ARG A 326 -21.33 -8.92 -7.87
N ASN A 327 -20.66 -8.71 -9.00
CA ASN A 327 -19.76 -7.59 -9.24
C ASN A 327 -18.69 -7.44 -8.12
N GLN A 328 -18.05 -8.55 -7.77
CA GLN A 328 -16.96 -8.65 -6.79
C GLN A 328 -15.63 -8.98 -7.47
N VAL A 329 -14.53 -8.73 -6.77
CA VAL A 329 -13.20 -9.22 -7.16
C VAL A 329 -13.24 -10.76 -7.24
N PRO A 330 -12.60 -11.41 -8.23
CA PRO A 330 -12.58 -12.86 -8.35
C PRO A 330 -12.12 -13.56 -7.05
N ALA A 331 -12.86 -14.58 -6.62
CA ALA A 331 -12.60 -15.33 -5.39
C ALA A 331 -11.19 -15.93 -5.34
N SER A 332 -10.64 -16.36 -6.47
CA SER A 332 -9.29 -16.91 -6.58
C SER A 332 -8.18 -15.88 -6.34
N LEU A 333 -8.49 -14.58 -6.27
CA LEU A 333 -7.54 -13.51 -5.92
C LEU A 333 -7.63 -13.10 -4.44
N HIS A 334 -8.62 -13.61 -3.70
CA HIS A 334 -8.81 -13.30 -2.28
C HIS A 334 -8.01 -14.22 -1.37
N TYR A 335 -7.69 -13.68 -0.19
CA TYR A 335 -7.14 -14.46 0.90
C TYR A 335 -8.25 -15.28 1.57
N GLN A 336 -8.11 -16.60 1.56
CA GLN A 336 -9.20 -17.51 1.94
C GLN A 336 -9.57 -17.48 3.43
N ASN A 337 -8.67 -17.02 4.30
CA ASN A 337 -8.91 -16.93 5.74
C ASN A 337 -9.53 -15.59 6.16
N ASP A 338 -9.87 -14.73 5.21
CA ASP A 338 -10.53 -13.46 5.48
C ASP A 338 -12.04 -13.57 5.30
N ALA A 339 -12.77 -13.64 6.41
CA ALA A 339 -14.24 -13.69 6.41
C ALA A 339 -14.88 -12.44 5.77
N SER A 340 -14.15 -11.32 5.67
CA SER A 340 -14.64 -10.09 5.03
C SER A 340 -14.38 -10.02 3.53
N ASN A 341 -13.60 -10.96 2.96
CA ASN A 341 -13.18 -10.99 1.55
C ASN A 341 -12.67 -9.64 1.05
N VAL A 342 -11.92 -8.90 1.87
CA VAL A 342 -11.28 -7.64 1.46
C VAL A 342 -9.80 -7.82 1.19
N HIS A 343 -9.14 -8.77 1.86
CA HIS A 343 -7.72 -9.02 1.67
C HIS A 343 -7.47 -9.89 0.44
N LEU A 344 -6.33 -9.64 -0.21
CA LEU A 344 -5.89 -10.36 -1.39
C LEU A 344 -4.91 -11.45 -0.99
N ASN A 345 -4.87 -12.54 -1.77
CA ASN A 345 -3.75 -13.48 -1.69
C ASN A 345 -2.58 -12.97 -2.55
N LYS A 346 -1.48 -13.72 -2.59
CA LYS A 346 -0.30 -13.38 -3.39
C LYS A 346 -0.58 -13.09 -4.87
N TYR A 347 -1.56 -13.76 -5.49
CA TYR A 347 -1.94 -13.55 -6.89
C TYR A 347 -2.72 -12.25 -7.05
N GLY A 348 -3.65 -11.96 -6.12
CA GLY A 348 -4.35 -10.68 -6.11
C GLY A 348 -3.41 -9.50 -5.89
N TYR A 349 -2.47 -9.60 -4.96
CA TYR A 349 -1.48 -8.54 -4.73
C TYR A 349 -0.50 -8.35 -5.88
N HIS A 350 -0.07 -9.44 -6.53
CA HIS A 350 0.76 -9.35 -7.73
C HIS A 350 0.03 -8.65 -8.88
N PHE A 351 -1.23 -8.99 -9.14
CA PHE A 351 -2.05 -8.31 -10.13
C PHE A 351 -2.31 -6.83 -9.77
N LEU A 352 -2.57 -6.51 -8.50
CA LEU A 352 -2.72 -5.12 -8.05
C LEU A 352 -1.44 -4.31 -8.26
N ALA A 353 -0.28 -4.87 -7.91
CA ALA A 353 1.01 -4.24 -8.17
C ALA A 353 1.23 -3.98 -9.67
N HIS A 354 0.86 -4.93 -10.53
CA HIS A 354 0.92 -4.75 -11.98
C HIS A 354 -0.01 -3.61 -12.46
N CYS A 355 -1.25 -3.54 -11.97
CA CYS A 355 -2.16 -2.43 -12.29
C CYS A 355 -1.57 -1.07 -11.90
N ILE A 356 -0.94 -0.99 -10.73
CA ILE A 356 -0.27 0.23 -10.27
C ILE A 356 0.93 0.57 -11.16
N TYR A 357 1.74 -0.42 -11.51
CA TYR A 357 2.90 -0.25 -12.38
C TYR A 357 2.50 0.29 -13.76
N GLU A 358 1.50 -0.31 -14.42
CA GLU A 358 1.04 0.18 -15.72
C GLU A 358 0.38 1.56 -15.62
N LYS A 359 -0.41 1.81 -14.56
CA LYS A 359 -0.96 3.14 -14.30
C LYS A 359 0.13 4.19 -14.14
N GLY A 360 1.18 3.90 -13.36
CA GLY A 360 2.28 4.82 -13.16
C GLY A 360 3.13 5.03 -14.42
N LYS A 361 3.28 4.02 -15.29
CA LYS A 361 3.87 4.22 -16.63
C LYS A 361 3.02 5.14 -17.49
N ALA A 362 1.72 4.91 -17.56
CA ALA A 362 0.78 5.72 -18.34
C ALA A 362 0.74 7.19 -17.89
N LEU A 363 0.93 7.44 -16.60
CA LEU A 363 1.03 8.80 -16.04
C LEU A 363 2.45 9.40 -16.14
N GLY A 364 3.43 8.67 -16.67
CA GLY A 364 4.83 9.11 -16.77
C GLY A 364 5.58 9.16 -15.43
N TYR A 365 5.09 8.47 -14.40
CA TYR A 365 5.70 8.41 -13.07
C TYR A 365 6.78 7.35 -12.97
N PHE A 366 6.57 6.23 -13.67
CA PHE A 366 7.49 5.10 -13.72
C PHE A 366 8.17 5.03 -15.09
N LYS A 367 9.40 4.48 -15.10
CA LYS A 367 10.26 4.37 -16.29
C LYS A 367 10.57 2.93 -16.57
#